data_AF-A0A3D2BWM7-F1
#
_entry.id   AF-A0A3D2BWM7-F1
#
_cell.length_a   1.000
_cell.length_b   1.000
_cell.length_c   1.000
_cell.angle_alpha   90.00
_cell.angle_beta   90.00
_cell.angle_gamma   90.00
#
_symmetry.space_group_name_H-M   'P 1'
#
loop_
_entity.id
_entity.type
_entity.pdbx_description
1 polymer ?
#
loop_
_entity_poly.entity_id
_entity_poly.type
_entity_poly.pdbx_seq_one_letter_code
_entity_poly.pdbx_strand_id
1 'polypeptide(L)'
;TFYKIGMELLMTGQYFQLMDWLIAKDKKVFVDLKFFDVPETVGRTIARLSHTGATFATIHGNQLLMEKAAENKGDLKILAVTALTSLDRGDLDDLGFDCDVQDLVISRAKRAFEAGCDGVVSSGLEVPFLREYVDNKLIAVTPGIRPVANDDDQKRVV
;
A
#
# COMPACT_ATOMS: atom_id res chain seq x y z
N THR A 1 4.08 18.68 2.36
CA THR A 1 3.21 18.04 1.33
C THR A 1 3.68 16.62 1.08
N PHE A 2 2.84 15.76 0.49
CA PHE A 2 3.16 14.36 0.19
C PHE A 2 3.48 14.17 -1.31
N TYR A 3 4.45 13.30 -1.61
CA TYR A 3 4.80 12.89 -2.97
C TYR A 3 4.90 11.38 -3.04
N LYS A 4 4.17 10.78 -3.98
CA LYS A 4 4.23 9.35 -4.25
C LYS A 4 5.22 9.07 -5.38
N ILE A 5 6.13 8.15 -5.16
CA ILE A 5 7.08 7.67 -6.18
C ILE A 5 6.80 6.19 -6.43
N GLY A 6 6.64 5.84 -7.71
CA GLY A 6 6.18 4.51 -8.13
C GLY A 6 7.18 3.76 -8.99
N MET A 7 6.79 2.56 -9.39
CA MET A 7 7.63 1.61 -10.12
C MET A 7 8.16 2.12 -11.47
N GLU A 8 7.39 2.93 -12.21
CA GLU A 8 7.87 3.51 -13.48
C GLU A 8 9.10 4.40 -13.26
N LEU A 9 9.09 5.25 -12.23
CA LEU A 9 10.25 6.06 -11.87
C LEU A 9 11.44 5.19 -11.45
N LEU A 10 11.19 4.04 -10.81
CA LEU A 10 12.25 3.10 -10.44
C LEU A 10 13.04 2.63 -11.66
N MET A 11 12.35 2.37 -12.77
CA MET A 11 12.97 1.89 -14.02
C MET A 11 13.79 2.96 -14.74
N THR A 12 13.63 4.24 -14.39
CA THR A 12 14.45 5.33 -14.95
C THR A 12 15.86 5.42 -14.37
N GLY A 13 16.13 4.73 -13.25
CA GLY A 13 17.37 4.86 -12.48
C GLY A 13 17.46 6.13 -11.60
N GLN A 14 16.49 7.05 -11.68
CA GLN A 14 16.51 8.34 -10.96
C GLN A 14 15.72 8.32 -9.63
N TYR A 15 15.19 7.16 -9.24
CA TYR A 15 14.26 7.02 -8.12
C TYR A 15 14.82 7.52 -6.79
N PHE A 16 16.00 7.02 -6.39
CA PHE A 16 16.61 7.41 -5.14
C PHE A 16 17.09 8.87 -5.16
N GLN A 17 17.58 9.36 -6.30
CA GLN A 17 17.96 10.77 -6.45
C GLN A 17 16.78 11.72 -6.22
N LEU A 18 15.60 11.42 -6.79
CA LEU A 18 14.40 12.22 -6.56
C LEU A 18 13.92 12.11 -5.12
N MET A 19 13.93 10.89 -4.55
CA MET A 19 13.56 10.66 -3.17
C MET A 19 14.41 11.50 -2.20
N ASP A 20 15.73 11.44 -2.33
CA ASP A 20 16.66 12.19 -1.48
C ASP A 20 16.45 13.70 -1.63
N TRP A 21 16.24 14.18 -2.85
CA TRP A 21 15.94 15.59 -3.12
C TRP A 21 14.63 16.05 -2.48
N LEU A 22 13.58 15.21 -2.51
CA LEU A 22 12.29 15.50 -1.87
C LEU A 22 12.43 15.57 -0.35
N ILE A 23 13.13 14.61 0.25
CA ILE A 23 13.36 14.54 1.70
C ILE A 23 14.19 15.73 2.17
N ALA A 24 15.25 16.11 1.45
CA ALA A 24 16.06 17.30 1.73
C ALA A 24 15.27 18.62 1.64
N LYS A 25 14.10 18.61 0.99
CA LYS A 25 13.16 19.73 0.91
C LYS A 25 11.98 19.61 1.88
N ASP A 26 12.13 18.81 2.93
CA ASP A 26 11.13 18.57 3.98
C ASP A 26 9.78 18.11 3.40
N LYS A 27 9.84 17.25 2.37
CA LYS A 27 8.66 16.62 1.78
C LYS A 27 8.47 15.21 2.34
N LYS A 28 7.21 14.82 2.51
CA LYS A 28 6.84 13.46 2.91
C LYS A 28 6.83 12.57 1.67
N VAL A 29 7.67 11.54 1.65
CA VAL A 29 7.77 10.62 0.52
C VAL A 29 6.98 9.35 0.80
N PHE A 30 6.17 8.95 -0.18
CA PHE A 30 5.45 7.69 -0.21
C PHE A 30 6.05 6.79 -1.31
N VAL A 31 6.74 5.74 -0.87
CA VAL A 31 7.30 4.67 -1.71
C VAL A 31 6.20 3.67 -2.10
N ASP A 32 5.75 3.73 -3.35
CA ASP A 32 4.67 2.91 -3.90
C ASP A 32 5.21 1.82 -4.83
N LEU A 33 5.91 0.84 -4.24
CA LEU A 33 6.51 -0.30 -4.95
C LEU A 33 5.82 -1.63 -4.65
N LYS A 34 4.86 -1.66 -3.71
CA LYS A 34 4.05 -2.83 -3.37
C LYS A 34 4.91 -4.08 -3.13
N PHE A 35 5.95 -3.95 -2.31
CA PHE A 35 6.94 -5.02 -2.11
C PHE A 35 6.26 -6.34 -1.78
N PHE A 36 6.55 -7.37 -2.56
CA PHE A 36 5.98 -8.70 -2.43
C PHE A 36 7.02 -9.75 -2.81
N ASP A 37 7.52 -10.45 -1.80
CA ASP A 37 8.56 -11.49 -1.88
C ASP A 37 8.44 -12.39 -0.64
N VAL A 38 9.35 -13.32 -0.41
CA VAL A 38 9.39 -14.08 0.84
C VAL A 38 9.55 -13.13 2.05
N PRO A 39 8.94 -13.46 3.22
CA PRO A 39 8.84 -12.54 4.36
C PRO A 39 10.16 -11.91 4.81
N GLU A 40 11.22 -12.70 4.88
CA GLU A 40 12.56 -12.24 5.30
C GLU A 40 13.19 -11.25 4.32
N THR A 41 12.95 -11.42 3.01
CA THR A 41 13.43 -10.48 1.99
C THR A 41 12.71 -9.15 2.11
N VAL A 42 11.39 -9.17 2.30
CA VAL A 42 10.61 -7.94 2.55
C VAL A 42 11.03 -7.29 3.86
N GLY A 43 11.17 -8.04 4.96
CA GLY A 43 11.63 -7.50 6.24
C GLY A 43 12.97 -6.77 6.12
N ARG A 44 13.98 -7.40 5.48
CA ARG A 44 15.28 -6.75 5.22
C ARG A 44 15.17 -5.53 4.31
N THR A 45 14.28 -5.57 3.31
CA THR A 45 14.05 -4.45 2.39
C THR A 45 13.46 -3.26 3.14
N ILE A 46 12.46 -3.50 3.99
CA ILE A 46 11.84 -2.49 4.84
C ILE A 46 12.83 -1.94 5.86
N ALA A 47 13.67 -2.79 6.47
CA ALA A 47 14.73 -2.33 7.36
C ALA A 47 15.65 -1.31 6.66
N ARG A 48 16.11 -1.60 5.44
CA ARG A 48 16.94 -0.67 4.66
C ARG A 48 16.18 0.60 4.30
N LEU A 49 14.93 0.48 3.87
CA LEU A 49 14.12 1.62 3.47
C LEU A 49 13.81 2.56 4.65
N SER A 50 13.63 2.01 5.85
CA SER A 50 13.33 2.79 7.06
C SER A 50 14.38 3.86 7.38
N HIS A 51 15.63 3.64 6.95
CA HIS A 51 16.74 4.57 7.16
C HIS A 51 16.83 5.71 6.12
N THR A 52 15.97 5.70 5.10
CA THR A 52 16.03 6.70 4.02
C THR A 52 15.33 8.01 4.35
N GLY A 53 14.47 8.04 5.37
CA GLY A 53 13.58 9.17 5.67
C GLY A 53 12.24 9.15 4.93
N ALA A 54 11.95 8.07 4.18
CA ALA A 54 10.63 7.85 3.60
C ALA A 54 9.54 7.83 4.68
N THR A 55 8.37 8.39 4.37
CA THR A 55 7.26 8.47 5.32
C THR A 55 6.39 7.22 5.25
N PHE A 56 6.00 6.81 4.05
CA PHE A 56 5.15 5.64 3.79
C PHE A 56 5.84 4.67 2.82
N ALA A 57 5.59 3.37 2.98
CA ALA A 57 5.90 2.35 1.98
C ALA A 57 4.74 1.37 1.82
N THR A 58 4.57 0.84 0.61
CA THR A 58 3.58 -0.21 0.33
C THR A 58 4.20 -1.59 0.28
N ILE A 59 3.45 -2.56 0.82
CA ILE A 59 3.70 -3.99 0.69
C ILE A 59 2.44 -4.67 0.16
N HIS A 60 2.60 -5.86 -0.40
CA HIS A 60 1.49 -6.77 -0.68
C HIS A 60 1.88 -8.16 -0.20
N GLY A 61 0.94 -8.95 0.34
CA GLY A 61 1.28 -10.30 0.79
C GLY A 61 0.39 -10.92 1.86
N ASN A 62 0.96 -11.94 2.51
CA ASN A 62 0.31 -12.72 3.57
C ASN A 62 0.70 -12.20 4.97
N GLN A 63 0.11 -12.83 6.00
CA GLN A 63 0.31 -12.45 7.40
C GLN A 63 1.79 -12.32 7.78
N LEU A 64 2.57 -13.38 7.55
CA LEU A 64 3.97 -13.45 7.97
C LEU A 64 4.83 -12.38 7.28
N LEU A 65 4.56 -12.08 6.01
CA LEU A 65 5.24 -10.99 5.29
C LEU A 65 4.93 -9.64 5.92
N MET A 66 3.65 -9.38 6.22
CA MET A 66 3.22 -8.13 6.86
C MET A 66 3.83 -7.97 8.25
N GLU A 67 3.88 -9.05 9.05
CA GLU A 67 4.53 -9.06 10.36
C GLU A 67 6.02 -8.74 10.24
N LYS A 68 6.73 -9.39 9.32
CA LYS A 68 8.15 -9.14 9.08
C LYS A 68 8.44 -7.71 8.63
N ALA A 69 7.58 -7.14 7.79
CA ALA A 69 7.67 -5.74 7.41
C ALA A 69 7.45 -4.82 8.62
N ALA A 70 6.41 -5.07 9.42
CA ALA A 70 6.06 -4.27 10.58
C ALA A 70 7.15 -4.31 11.67
N GLU A 71 7.77 -5.46 11.90
CA GLU A 71 8.92 -5.62 12.81
C GLU A 71 10.11 -4.72 12.45
N ASN A 72 10.31 -4.46 11.15
CA ASN A 72 11.51 -3.80 10.61
C ASN A 72 11.27 -2.33 10.19
N LYS A 73 10.10 -1.77 10.45
CA LYS A 73 9.69 -0.48 9.88
C LYS A 73 10.29 0.76 10.56
N GLY A 74 10.68 0.66 11.84
CA GLY A 74 11.09 1.85 12.61
C GLY A 74 10.00 2.93 12.56
N ASP A 75 10.35 4.14 12.10
CA ASP A 75 9.41 5.25 11.94
C ASP A 75 8.66 5.24 10.58
N LEU A 76 9.08 4.41 9.62
CA LEU A 76 8.40 4.25 8.34
C LEU A 76 7.03 3.63 8.56
N LYS A 77 5.97 4.22 7.99
CA LYS A 77 4.65 3.60 8.06
C LYS A 77 4.42 2.63 6.91
N ILE A 78 3.98 1.43 7.25
CA ILE A 78 3.72 0.37 6.29
C ILE A 78 2.23 0.32 5.94
N LEU A 79 1.94 0.41 4.64
CA LEU A 79 0.60 0.33 4.08
C LEU A 79 0.46 -0.98 3.29
N ALA A 80 -0.39 -1.88 3.77
CA ALA A 80 -0.68 -3.12 3.05
C ALA A 80 -1.67 -2.87 1.92
N VAL A 81 -1.33 -3.27 0.69
CA VAL A 81 -2.25 -3.26 -0.44
C VAL A 81 -3.25 -4.40 -0.24
N THR A 82 -4.54 -4.07 -0.11
CA THR A 82 -5.61 -5.06 0.11
C THR A 82 -5.95 -5.82 -1.18
N ALA A 83 -6.60 -5.14 -2.11
CA ALA A 83 -6.79 -5.53 -3.50
C ALA A 83 -6.49 -4.32 -4.39
N LEU A 84 -5.87 -4.52 -5.56
CA LEU A 84 -5.62 -3.40 -6.48
C LEU A 84 -6.96 -2.84 -6.96
N THR A 85 -7.13 -1.52 -6.95
CA THR A 85 -8.39 -0.84 -7.32
C THR A 85 -8.81 -1.06 -8.77
N SER A 86 -7.91 -1.61 -9.60
CA SER A 86 -8.14 -2.07 -10.96
C SER A 86 -8.73 -3.49 -11.06
N LEU A 87 -8.75 -4.27 -9.98
CA LEU A 87 -9.32 -5.62 -9.99
C LEU A 87 -10.84 -5.57 -9.83
N ASP A 88 -11.53 -6.34 -10.66
CA ASP A 88 -12.95 -6.68 -10.55
C ASP A 88 -13.15 -8.17 -10.23
N ARG A 89 -14.41 -8.64 -10.30
CA ARG A 89 -14.74 -10.04 -10.00
C ARG A 89 -14.07 -11.02 -10.97
N GLY A 90 -14.00 -10.69 -12.26
CA GLY A 90 -13.37 -11.54 -13.26
C GLY A 90 -11.87 -11.68 -12.99
N ASP A 91 -11.21 -10.58 -12.62
CA ASP A 91 -9.79 -10.62 -12.25
C ASP A 91 -9.54 -11.47 -10.99
N LEU A 92 -10.46 -11.45 -10.01
CA LEU A 92 -10.38 -12.30 -8.83
C LEU A 92 -10.56 -13.79 -9.17
N ASP A 93 -11.49 -14.11 -10.07
CA ASP A 93 -11.70 -15.48 -10.55
C ASP A 93 -10.44 -16.00 -11.27
N ASP A 94 -9.84 -15.18 -12.14
CA ASP A 94 -8.60 -15.52 -12.85
C ASP A 94 -7.41 -15.76 -11.90
N LEU A 95 -7.37 -15.04 -10.79
CA LEU A 95 -6.37 -15.20 -9.73
C LEU A 95 -6.71 -16.34 -8.74
N GLY A 96 -7.87 -17.00 -8.91
CA GLY A 96 -8.31 -18.14 -8.09
C GLY A 96 -8.90 -17.77 -6.73
N PHE A 97 -9.42 -16.55 -6.57
CA PHE A 97 -10.10 -16.12 -5.34
C PHE A 97 -11.57 -16.51 -5.36
N ASP A 98 -11.97 -17.39 -4.44
CA ASP A 98 -13.38 -17.75 -4.22
C ASP A 98 -14.01 -16.89 -3.10
N CYS A 99 -14.06 -15.57 -3.32
CA CYS A 99 -14.69 -14.62 -2.39
C CYS A 99 -15.03 -13.31 -3.07
N ASP A 100 -15.94 -12.54 -2.50
CA ASP A 100 -16.27 -11.21 -3.00
C ASP A 100 -15.13 -10.22 -2.75
N VAL A 101 -15.02 -9.21 -3.63
CA VAL A 101 -13.98 -8.19 -3.56
C VAL A 101 -13.98 -7.48 -2.20
N GLN A 102 -15.17 -7.14 -1.68
CA GLN A 102 -15.30 -6.48 -0.39
C GLN A 102 -14.80 -7.37 0.75
N ASP A 103 -15.15 -8.66 0.74
CA ASP A 103 -14.72 -9.61 1.76
C ASP A 103 -13.21 -9.81 1.74
N LEU A 104 -12.62 -9.87 0.54
CA LEU A 104 -11.17 -9.92 0.37
C LEU A 104 -10.52 -8.67 0.96
N VAL A 105 -11.03 -7.47 0.67
CA VAL A 105 -10.48 -6.22 1.20
C VAL A 105 -10.55 -6.16 2.72
N ILE A 106 -11.71 -6.49 3.31
CA ILE A 106 -11.89 -6.50 4.78
C ILE A 106 -10.96 -7.53 5.42
N SER A 107 -10.89 -8.75 4.86
CA SER A 107 -10.02 -9.83 5.35
C SER A 107 -8.54 -9.41 5.35
N ARG A 108 -8.08 -8.81 4.24
CA ARG A 108 -6.70 -8.33 4.12
C ARG A 108 -6.41 -7.16 5.07
N ALA A 109 -7.36 -6.25 5.25
CA ALA A 109 -7.20 -5.11 6.14
C ALA A 109 -7.12 -5.52 7.62
N LYS A 110 -7.94 -6.50 8.06
CA LYS A 110 -7.85 -7.09 9.40
C LYS A 110 -6.47 -7.68 9.64
N ARG A 111 -6.00 -8.51 8.71
CA ARG A 111 -4.66 -9.12 8.79
C ARG A 111 -3.54 -8.09 8.82
N ALA A 112 -3.63 -7.02 8.02
CA ALA A 112 -2.66 -5.94 8.03
C ALA A 112 -2.60 -5.25 9.40
N PHE A 113 -3.77 -4.95 9.98
CA PHE A 113 -3.87 -4.36 11.32
C PHE A 113 -3.29 -5.28 12.40
N GLU A 114 -3.66 -6.57 12.40
CA GLU A 114 -3.16 -7.59 13.32
C GLU A 114 -1.64 -7.78 13.19
N ALA A 115 -1.10 -7.71 11.97
CA ALA A 115 0.32 -7.80 11.68
C ALA A 115 1.13 -6.56 12.12
N GLY A 116 0.48 -5.50 12.59
CA GLY A 116 1.13 -4.25 13.00
C GLY A 116 1.46 -3.29 11.86
N CYS A 117 0.85 -3.46 10.68
CA CYS A 117 0.88 -2.42 9.65
C CYS A 117 0.11 -1.18 10.12
N ASP A 118 0.55 0.00 9.69
CA ASP A 118 -0.07 1.28 10.09
C ASP A 118 -1.34 1.59 9.31
N GLY A 119 -1.51 0.95 8.15
CA GLY A 119 -2.60 1.23 7.26
C GLY A 119 -2.72 0.28 6.09
N VAL A 120 -3.65 0.63 5.21
CA VAL A 120 -3.93 -0.08 3.98
C VAL A 120 -4.04 0.86 2.79
N VAL A 121 -3.81 0.31 1.61
CA VAL A 121 -4.27 0.89 0.35
C VAL A 121 -5.54 0.16 -0.07
N SER A 122 -6.62 0.92 -0.31
CA SER A 122 -7.95 0.44 -0.68
C SER A 122 -8.67 1.46 -1.57
N SER A 123 -9.77 1.11 -2.23
CA SER A 123 -10.63 2.11 -2.87
C SER A 123 -11.26 3.03 -1.83
N GLY A 124 -11.65 4.24 -2.26
CA GLY A 124 -12.49 5.13 -1.46
C GLY A 124 -13.83 4.53 -1.08
N LEU A 125 -14.37 3.61 -1.91
CA LEU A 125 -15.63 2.91 -1.66
C LEU A 125 -15.57 1.97 -0.46
N GLU A 126 -14.38 1.45 -0.12
CA GLU A 126 -14.20 0.51 0.98
C GLU A 126 -14.01 1.20 2.34
N VAL A 127 -13.73 2.51 2.37
CA VAL A 127 -13.40 3.22 3.61
C VAL A 127 -14.48 3.07 4.69
N PRO A 128 -15.80 3.21 4.41
CA PRO A 128 -16.83 3.01 5.43
C PRO A 128 -16.76 1.63 6.09
N PHE A 129 -16.58 0.59 5.28
CA PHE A 129 -16.48 -0.79 5.76
C PHE A 129 -15.18 -1.03 6.56
N LEU A 130 -14.06 -0.42 6.15
CA LEU A 130 -12.82 -0.51 6.93
C LEU A 130 -12.97 0.13 8.32
N ARG A 131 -13.74 1.21 8.42
CA ARG A 131 -14.04 1.88 9.71
C ARG A 131 -14.98 1.05 10.57
N GLU A 132 -15.96 0.39 9.96
CA GLU A 132 -16.92 -0.46 10.66
C GLU A 132 -16.30 -1.78 11.15
N TYR A 133 -15.52 -2.46 10.31
CA TYR A 133 -15.11 -3.84 10.53
C TYR A 133 -13.66 -4.03 10.98
N VAL A 134 -12.80 -3.00 10.92
CA VAL A 134 -11.37 -3.12 11.27
C VAL A 134 -11.03 -2.23 12.46
N ASP A 135 -10.67 -0.96 12.23
CA ASP A 135 -10.38 0.01 13.28
C ASP A 135 -10.33 1.44 12.70
N ASN A 136 -10.74 2.44 13.47
CA ASN A 136 -10.68 3.85 13.08
C ASN A 136 -9.25 4.41 13.06
N LYS A 137 -8.29 3.77 13.76
CA LYS A 137 -6.87 4.14 13.78
C LYS A 137 -6.12 3.71 12.53
N LEU A 138 -6.66 2.76 11.76
CA LEU A 138 -6.04 2.26 10.53
C LEU A 138 -5.95 3.39 9.49
N ILE A 139 -4.74 3.72 9.02
CA ILE A 139 -4.59 4.68 7.94
C ILE A 139 -5.18 4.06 6.67
N ALA A 140 -6.13 4.73 6.01
CA ALA A 140 -6.65 4.32 4.71
C ALA A 140 -6.13 5.29 3.65
N VAL A 141 -5.29 4.81 2.75
CA VAL A 141 -4.81 5.59 1.60
C VAL A 141 -5.58 5.14 0.35
N THR A 142 -6.35 6.06 -0.21
CA THR A 142 -7.27 5.81 -1.32
C THR A 142 -6.73 6.40 -2.63
N PRO A 143 -6.06 5.63 -3.49
CA PRO A 143 -5.69 6.09 -4.83
C PRO A 143 -6.94 6.25 -5.71
N GLY A 144 -6.78 6.93 -6.85
CA GLY A 144 -7.86 7.03 -7.84
C GLY A 144 -8.96 8.04 -7.54
N ILE A 145 -8.71 9.01 -6.64
CA ILE A 145 -9.65 10.12 -6.40
C ILE A 145 -9.65 11.04 -7.62
N ARG A 146 -10.81 11.21 -8.25
CA ARG A 146 -10.93 11.97 -9.51
C ARG A 146 -11.74 13.25 -9.29
N PRO A 147 -11.10 14.44 -9.33
CA PRO A 147 -11.84 15.70 -9.32
C PRO A 147 -12.68 15.93 -10.59
N VAL A 148 -12.33 15.25 -11.70
CA VAL A 148 -13.00 15.33 -13.01
C VAL A 148 -12.90 13.95 -13.69
N ALA A 149 -13.92 13.53 -14.46
CA ALA A 149 -13.94 12.25 -15.17
C ALA A 149 -12.84 12.16 -16.24
N ASN A 150 -12.14 11.02 -16.32
CA ASN A 150 -11.10 10.68 -17.31
C ASN A 150 -11.09 9.15 -17.58
N ASP A 151 -10.62 8.75 -18.77
CA ASP A 151 -10.45 7.34 -19.21
C ASP A 151 -9.09 6.77 -18.77
N ASP A 152 -9.01 6.23 -17.55
CA ASP A 152 -7.80 5.54 -17.03
C ASP A 152 -8.17 4.19 -16.40
N ASP A 153 -7.19 3.32 -16.20
CA ASP A 153 -7.30 1.89 -15.89
C ASP A 153 -7.97 1.53 -14.54
N GLN A 154 -8.16 2.51 -13.66
CA GLN A 154 -8.77 2.28 -12.35
C GLN A 154 -10.28 2.07 -12.44
N LYS A 155 -10.73 0.88 -12.05
CA LYS A 155 -12.15 0.47 -12.08
C LYS A 155 -12.98 0.95 -10.87
N ARG A 156 -12.37 1.09 -9.68
CA ARG A 156 -13.06 1.48 -8.42
C ARG A 156 -12.67 2.87 -7.92
N VAL A 157 -13.22 3.91 -8.52
CA VAL A 157 -12.89 5.34 -8.27
C VAL A 157 -13.98 6.08 -7.47
N VAL A 158 -13.57 7.16 -6.78
CA VAL A 158 -14.45 8.09 -6.03
C VAL A 158 -14.11 9.54 -6.39
#